data_AF-A0A8B7V1P7-F1
#
_entry.id   AF-A0A8B7V1P7-F1
#
_cell.length_a   1.000
_cell.length_b   1.000
_cell.length_c   1.000
_cell.angle_alpha   90.00
_cell.angle_beta   90.00
_cell.angle_gamma   90.00
#
_symmetry.space_group_name_H-M   'P 1'
#
loop_
_entity.id
_entity.type
_entity.pdbx_description
1 polymer ?
#
loop_
_entity_poly.entity_id
_entity_poly.type
_entity_poly.pdbx_seq_one_letter_code
_entity_poly.pdbx_strand_id
1 'polypeptide(L)'
;MGPVDKRKGLFARRRQLLLTEGPHLYYVDPVNKVLKGEIPWSQELRPEAKNFKTFFVHTPNRTYYLMDPSGNAHKWCRKIQEVWRQRYQSHPDASAVQ
;
A
#
# COMPACT_ATOMS: atom_id res chain seq x y z
N MET A 1 0.37 10.48 1.79
CA MET A 1 0.73 10.24 0.37
C MET A 1 2.20 10.56 0.14
N GLY A 2 2.81 10.06 -0.93
CA GLY A 2 4.19 10.40 -1.28
C GLY A 2 4.67 9.76 -2.59
N PRO A 3 5.79 10.24 -3.15
CA PRO A 3 6.35 9.71 -4.39
C PRO A 3 7.00 8.34 -4.14
N VAL A 4 6.79 7.41 -5.06
CA VAL A 4 7.45 6.08 -5.08
C VAL A 4 7.79 5.68 -6.50
N ASP A 5 8.80 4.84 -6.67
CA ASP A 5 9.13 4.19 -7.93
C ASP A 5 8.57 2.77 -7.93
N LYS A 6 7.54 2.53 -8.76
CA LYS A 6 6.83 1.25 -8.85
C LYS A 6 7.42 0.41 -9.99
N ARG A 7 7.87 -0.81 -9.69
CA ARG A 7 8.39 -1.73 -10.72
C ARG A 7 7.27 -2.13 -11.70
N LYS A 8 7.53 -2.02 -13.01
CA LYS A 8 6.66 -2.47 -14.11
C LYS A 8 7.54 -3.09 -15.21
N GLY A 9 7.61 -4.42 -15.24
CA GLY A 9 8.55 -5.13 -16.11
C GLY A 9 9.99 -4.89 -15.67
N LEU A 10 10.87 -4.59 -16.62
CA LEU A 10 12.29 -4.33 -16.37
C LEU A 10 12.58 -2.98 -15.71
N PHE A 11 11.64 -2.01 -15.80
CA PHE A 11 11.88 -0.65 -15.34
C PHE A 11 10.89 -0.23 -14.25
N ALA A 12 11.32 0.69 -13.39
CA ALA A 12 10.41 1.38 -12.48
C ALA A 12 9.75 2.58 -13.16
N ARG A 13 8.57 2.96 -12.66
CA ARG A 13 7.85 4.17 -13.06
C ARG A 13 7.50 4.96 -11.81
N ARG A 14 7.83 6.26 -11.81
CA ARG A 14 7.48 7.19 -10.74
C ARG A 14 5.97 7.32 -10.61
N ARG A 15 5.45 7.17 -9.39
CA ARG A 15 4.03 7.32 -9.05
C ARG A 15 3.88 8.16 -7.78
N GLN A 16 2.80 8.90 -7.70
CA GLN A 16 2.30 9.37 -6.40
C GLN A 16 1.48 8.24 -5.80
N LEU A 17 1.88 7.71 -4.65
CA LEU A 17 1.13 6.72 -3.89
C LEU A 17 0.27 7.43 -2.85
N LEU A 18 -1.00 7.07 -2.77
CA LEU A 18 -1.96 7.62 -1.84
C LEU A 18 -2.61 6.48 -1.06
N LEU A 19 -2.49 6.55 0.26
CA LEU A 19 -3.28 5.75 1.19
C LEU A 19 -4.41 6.66 1.69
N THR A 20 -5.65 6.28 1.46
CA THR A 20 -6.84 7.07 1.80
C THR A 20 -7.79 6.28 2.70
N GLU A 21 -8.82 6.96 3.21
CA GLU A 21 -9.99 6.31 3.80
C GLU A 21 -10.71 5.39 2.78
N GLY A 22 -11.50 4.44 3.28
CA GLY A 22 -12.05 3.31 2.52
C GLY A 22 -11.79 1.97 3.20
N PRO A 23 -10.55 1.44 3.20
CA PRO A 23 -9.29 2.04 2.72
C PRO A 23 -8.91 1.71 1.26
N HIS A 24 -8.17 2.62 0.62
CA HIS A 24 -7.66 2.45 -0.74
C HIS A 24 -6.18 2.80 -0.88
N LEU A 25 -5.48 2.14 -1.80
CA LEU A 25 -4.07 2.41 -2.16
C LEU A 25 -3.92 2.76 -3.66
N TYR A 26 -4.19 4.03 -3.99
CA TYR A 26 -4.11 4.53 -5.36
C TYR A 26 -2.67 4.89 -5.75
N TYR A 27 -2.32 4.65 -7.03
CA TYR A 27 -1.08 5.15 -7.61
C TYR A 27 -1.33 5.94 -8.90
N VAL A 28 -0.94 7.22 -8.85
CA VAL A 28 -1.18 8.21 -9.91
C VAL A 28 0.11 8.49 -10.67
N ASP A 29 0.03 8.71 -11.98
CA ASP A 29 1.13 9.25 -12.77
C ASP A 29 1.23 10.77 -12.50
N PRO A 30 2.30 11.23 -11.83
CA PRO A 30 2.40 12.63 -11.43
C PRO A 30 2.70 13.56 -12.61
N VAL A 31 3.19 13.05 -13.74
CA VAL A 31 3.47 13.87 -14.94
C VAL A 31 2.15 14.10 -15.67
N ASN A 32 1.51 13.01 -16.10
CA ASN A 32 0.31 13.04 -16.92
C ASN A 32 -0.98 13.33 -16.13
N LYS A 33 -0.93 13.34 -14.79
CA LYS A 33 -2.09 13.57 -13.90
C LYS A 33 -3.21 12.54 -14.11
N VAL A 34 -2.85 11.29 -14.37
CA VAL A 34 -3.80 10.19 -14.62
C VAL A 34 -3.66 9.10 -13.56
N LEU A 35 -4.79 8.65 -13.01
CA LEU A 35 -4.85 7.48 -12.14
C LEU A 35 -4.40 6.24 -12.93
N LYS A 36 -3.36 5.54 -12.47
CA LYS A 36 -2.85 4.35 -13.15
C LYS A 36 -3.38 3.04 -12.58
N GLY A 37 -4.03 3.10 -11.42
CA GLY A 37 -4.70 1.97 -10.79
C GLY A 37 -4.63 2.04 -9.27
N GLU A 38 -5.03 0.93 -8.67
CA GLU A 38 -5.10 0.73 -7.23
C GLU A 38 -4.41 -0.59 -6.86
N ILE A 39 -3.84 -0.67 -5.66
CA ILE A 39 -3.47 -1.94 -5.04
C ILE A 39 -4.72 -2.46 -4.33
N PRO A 40 -5.30 -3.59 -4.75
CA PRO A 40 -6.56 -4.06 -4.18
C PRO A 40 -6.39 -4.34 -2.69
N TRP A 41 -7.31 -3.81 -1.90
CA TRP A 41 -7.31 -3.97 -0.46
C TRP A 41 -8.12 -5.22 -0.06
N SER A 42 -7.56 -6.04 0.82
CA SER A 42 -8.24 -7.20 1.41
C SER A 42 -7.62 -7.55 2.77
N GLN A 43 -8.21 -8.50 3.50
CA GLN A 43 -7.68 -8.94 4.79
C GLN A 43 -6.32 -9.63 4.63
N GLU A 44 -6.02 -10.22 3.48
CA GLU A 44 -4.74 -10.84 3.15
C GLU A 44 -3.66 -9.82 2.73
N LEU A 45 -4.02 -8.54 2.57
CA LEU A 45 -3.04 -7.51 2.24
C LEU A 45 -2.00 -7.39 3.35
N ARG A 46 -0.71 -7.54 2.98
CA ARG A 46 0.41 -7.45 3.93
C ARG A 46 1.51 -6.52 3.39
N PRO A 47 1.86 -5.43 4.09
CA PRO A 47 3.05 -4.65 3.77
C PRO A 47 4.33 -5.31 4.32
N GLU A 48 5.45 -5.16 3.61
CA GLU A 48 6.76 -5.68 4.02
C GLU A 48 7.88 -4.72 3.63
N ALA A 49 8.70 -4.27 4.58
CA ALA A 49 9.87 -3.45 4.27
C ALA A 49 11.09 -4.36 4.08
N LYS A 50 11.64 -4.42 2.86
CA LYS A 50 12.88 -5.17 2.58
C LYS A 50 14.11 -4.43 3.08
N ASN A 51 14.11 -3.11 2.95
CA ASN A 51 15.13 -2.20 3.50
C ASN A 51 14.53 -0.79 3.58
N PHE A 52 15.33 0.21 3.96
CA PHE A 52 14.84 1.58 4.11
C PHE A 52 14.29 2.19 2.81
N LYS A 53 14.73 1.72 1.64
CA LYS A 53 14.33 2.25 0.33
C LYS A 53 13.34 1.36 -0.42
N THR A 54 13.10 0.12 0.02
CA THR A 54 12.30 -0.85 -0.73
C THR A 54 11.26 -1.49 0.17
N PHE A 55 10.00 -1.48 -0.27
CA PHE A 55 8.93 -2.20 0.38
C PHE A 55 8.02 -2.90 -0.64
N PHE A 56 7.32 -3.89 -0.15
CA PHE A 56 6.34 -4.67 -0.88
C PHE A 56 4.97 -4.46 -0.27
N VAL A 57 3.96 -4.53 -1.12
CA VAL A 57 2.57 -4.73 -0.70
C VAL A 57 2.11 -6.03 -1.35
N HIS A 58 1.94 -7.05 -0.52
CA HIS A 58 1.45 -8.36 -0.93
C HIS A 58 -0.07 -8.33 -0.96
N THR A 59 -0.64 -8.87 -2.04
CA THR A 59 -2.07 -9.14 -2.22
C THR A 59 -2.20 -10.56 -2.77
N PRO A 60 -3.36 -11.23 -2.70
CA PRO A 60 -3.50 -12.63 -3.10
C PRO A 60 -2.93 -12.96 -4.48
N ASN A 61 -3.20 -12.10 -5.46
CA ASN A 61 -2.84 -12.35 -6.86
C ASN A 61 -1.56 -11.65 -7.31
N ARG A 62 -1.00 -10.76 -6.47
CA ARG A 62 0.12 -9.91 -6.90
C ARG A 62 0.90 -9.34 -5.73
N THR A 63 2.22 -9.35 -5.86
CA THR A 63 3.11 -8.52 -5.03
C THR A 63 3.49 -7.24 -5.78
N TYR A 64 3.28 -6.11 -5.13
CA TYR A 64 3.63 -4.79 -5.64
C TYR A 64 4.99 -4.35 -5.11
N TYR A 65 5.96 -4.18 -6.01
CA TYR A 65 7.33 -3.77 -5.69
C TYR A 65 7.44 -2.25 -5.77
N LEU A 66 7.73 -1.61 -4.64
CA LEU A 66 7.76 -0.16 -4.49
C LEU A 66 9.10 0.27 -3.89
N MET A 67 9.67 1.32 -4.46
CA MET A 67 10.89 1.94 -3.96
C MET A 67 10.59 3.37 -3.51
N ASP A 68 11.02 3.69 -2.30
CA ASP A 68 11.00 5.04 -1.75
C ASP A 68 12.44 5.60 -1.77
N PRO A 69 12.79 6.47 -2.74
CA PRO A 69 14.13 7.03 -2.83
C PRO A 69 14.51 7.88 -1.62
N SER A 70 13.54 8.36 -0.83
CA SER A 70 13.77 9.12 0.40
C SER A 70 14.08 8.26 1.62
N GLY A 71 14.08 6.93 1.49
CA GLY A 71 14.48 6.03 2.59
C GLY A 71 13.43 5.84 3.69
N ASN A 72 12.15 6.13 3.43
CA ASN A 72 11.06 6.02 4.40
C ASN A 72 10.15 4.80 4.15
N ALA A 73 10.64 3.75 3.50
CA ALA A 73 9.85 2.54 3.20
C ALA A 73 9.19 1.92 4.45
N HIS A 74 9.87 1.95 5.58
CA HIS A 74 9.34 1.49 6.88
C HIS A 74 8.11 2.31 7.35
N LYS A 75 8.05 3.61 7.04
CA LYS A 75 6.88 4.46 7.37
C LYS A 75 5.66 4.07 6.55
N TRP A 76 5.88 3.76 5.26
CA TRP A 76 4.83 3.21 4.40
C TRP A 76 4.25 1.93 4.97
N CYS A 77 5.10 0.94 5.29
CA CYS A 77 4.65 -0.33 5.86
C CYS A 77 3.91 -0.13 7.19
N ARG A 78 4.45 0.70 8.08
CA ARG A 78 3.82 1.00 9.36
C ARG A 78 2.43 1.59 9.18
N LYS A 79 2.27 2.58 8.30
CA LYS A 79 0.98 3.26 8.12
C LYS A 79 -0.05 2.38 7.41
N ILE A 80 0.37 1.59 6.42
CA ILE A 80 -0.51 0.59 5.77
C ILE A 80 -0.98 -0.43 6.80
N GLN A 81 -0.08 -0.96 7.64
CA GLN A 81 -0.43 -1.93 8.68
C GLN A 81 -1.35 -1.33 9.74
N GLU A 82 -1.13 -0.08 10.13
CA GLU A 82 -2.00 0.65 11.06
C GLU A 82 -3.44 0.74 10.53
N VAL A 83 -3.60 1.17 9.27
CA VAL A 83 -4.92 1.23 8.61
C VAL A 83 -5.54 -0.15 8.47
N TRP A 84 -4.75 -1.17 8.14
CA TRP A 84 -5.22 -2.56 8.08
C TRP A 84 -5.76 -3.04 9.43
N ARG A 85 -5.05 -2.76 10.54
CA ARG A 85 -5.53 -3.10 11.90
C ARG A 85 -6.82 -2.36 12.23
N GLN A 86 -6.90 -1.08 11.92
CA GLN A 86 -8.14 -0.31 12.13
C GLN A 86 -9.32 -0.87 11.32
N ARG A 87 -9.07 -1.45 10.14
CA ARG A 87 -10.15 -1.98 9.29
C ARG A 87 -10.61 -3.39 9.68
N TYR A 88 -9.70 -4.25 10.18
CA TYR A 88 -9.97 -5.68 10.39
C TYR A 88 -9.77 -6.18 11.82
N GLN A 89 -9.10 -5.43 12.69
CA GLN A 89 -8.89 -5.80 14.10
C GLN A 89 -9.69 -4.93 15.08
N SER A 90 -10.43 -3.94 14.58
CA SER A 90 -11.40 -3.20 15.38
C SER A 90 -12.63 -4.08 15.62
N HIS A 91 -12.65 -4.74 16.78
CA HIS A 91 -13.72 -5.56 17.42
C HIS A 91 -13.75 -7.07 17.09
N PRO A 92 -13.28 -7.95 18.00
CA PRO A 92 -14.08 -9.08 18.44
C PRO A 92 -15.25 -8.57 19.31
N ASP A 93 -16.43 -9.14 19.11
CA ASP A 93 -17.68 -9.00 19.89
C ASP A 93 -18.62 -7.81 19.58
N ALA A 94 -19.56 -8.07 18.66
CA ALA A 94 -20.96 -7.59 18.76
C ALA A 94 -21.92 -8.37 17.85
N SER A 95 -21.91 -9.71 17.85
CA SER A 95 -23.04 -10.53 17.37
C SER A 95 -22.80 -12.02 17.61
N ALA A 96 -22.84 -12.43 18.88
CA ALA A 96 -23.15 -13.79 19.30
C ALA A 96 -23.85 -13.74 20.66
N VAL A 97 -24.94 -12.95 20.74
CA VAL A 97 -25.95 -13.10 21.78
C VAL A 97 -27.31 -12.94 21.10
N GLN A 98 -27.91 -14.08 20.74
CA GLN A 98 -29.32 -14.44 20.92
C GLN A 98 -29.56 -15.80 20.28
#